data_AF-A0AAX1X8Y1-F1
#
_entry.id   AF-A0AAX1X8Y1-F1
#
_cell.length_a   1.000
_cell.length_b   1.000
_cell.length_c   1.000
_cell.angle_alpha   90.00
_cell.angle_beta   90.00
_cell.angle_gamma   90.00
#
_symmetry.space_group_name_H-M   'P 1'
#
loop_
_entity.id
_entity.type
_entity.pdbx_description
1 polymer ?
#
loop_
_entity_poly.entity_id
_entity_poly.type
_entity_poly.pdbx_seq_one_letter_code
_entity_poly.pdbx_strand_id
1 'polypeptide(L)'
;MRALPRTGEKCKQCPPEQTGLPVRRYYRMNREPREYQGRVTSRPYSIEEGWSEEWSWLGLDYDGFQASECLLQEAKGNFDQFFSRKTRRPMKWFSGFGKIDLQIEARANIVRANPPTKLRYYFQTPLTASYFRERLARNGIAY
;
A
#
# COMPACT_ATOMS: atom_id res chain seq x y z
N MET A 1 9.03 -0.46 -41.16
CA MET A 1 8.10 -0.88 -40.09
C MET A 1 8.02 -2.40 -40.10
N ARG A 2 8.26 -3.08 -38.98
CA ARG A 2 7.92 -4.50 -38.82
C ARG A 2 6.96 -4.60 -37.64
N ALA A 3 5.69 -4.83 -37.94
CA ALA A 3 4.71 -5.21 -36.94
C ALA A 3 4.98 -6.67 -36.56
N LEU A 4 5.30 -6.91 -35.28
CA LEU A 4 5.30 -8.26 -34.72
C LEU A 4 3.86 -8.66 -34.40
N PRO A 5 3.42 -9.88 -34.75
CA PRO A 5 2.09 -10.35 -34.40
C PRO A 5 2.01 -10.53 -32.89
N ARG A 6 1.17 -9.75 -32.21
CA ARG A 6 0.83 -10.03 -30.80
C ARG A 6 -0.11 -11.23 -30.79
N THR A 7 0.43 -12.37 -30.41
CA THR A 7 -0.32 -13.57 -30.05
C THR A 7 -1.47 -13.17 -29.12
N GLY A 8 -2.69 -13.57 -29.46
CA GLY A 8 -3.92 -13.30 -28.70
C GLY A 8 -4.01 -14.06 -27.36
N GLU A 9 -2.89 -14.37 -26.72
CA GLU A 9 -2.92 -14.79 -25.32
C GLU A 9 -3.39 -13.60 -24.50
N LYS A 10 -4.53 -13.74 -23.83
CA LYS A 10 -4.91 -12.81 -22.76
C LYS A 10 -3.69 -12.73 -21.83
N CYS A 11 -3.11 -11.54 -21.66
CA CYS A 11 -2.10 -11.29 -20.64
C CYS A 11 -2.55 -12.02 -19.37
N LYS A 12 -1.69 -12.83 -18.75
CA LYS A 12 -2.04 -13.53 -17.50
C LYS A 12 -2.53 -12.47 -16.52
N GLN A 13 -3.85 -12.38 -16.36
CA GLN A 13 -4.46 -11.39 -15.49
C GLN A 13 -3.98 -11.67 -14.09
N CYS A 14 -3.57 -10.64 -13.39
CA CYS A 14 -2.98 -10.84 -12.08
C CYS A 14 -4.06 -11.15 -11.04
N PRO A 15 -3.79 -11.97 -10.01
CA PRO A 15 -4.82 -12.42 -9.08
C PRO A 15 -5.69 -11.30 -8.48
N PRO A 16 -5.13 -10.12 -8.09
CA PRO A 16 -5.95 -9.03 -7.58
C PRO A 16 -6.84 -8.38 -8.64
N GLU A 17 -6.49 -8.44 -9.93
CA GLU A 17 -7.32 -7.92 -11.02
C GLU A 17 -8.52 -8.83 -11.30
N GLN A 18 -8.36 -10.15 -11.11
CA GLN A 18 -9.41 -11.12 -11.43
C GLN A 18 -10.57 -11.08 -10.43
N THR A 19 -10.27 -10.90 -9.14
CA THR A 19 -11.25 -11.03 -8.05
C THR A 19 -11.28 -9.85 -7.09
N GLY A 20 -10.38 -8.87 -7.26
CA GLY A 20 -10.40 -7.64 -6.49
C GLY A 20 -11.28 -6.59 -7.14
N LEU A 21 -11.61 -5.56 -6.37
CA LEU A 21 -12.45 -4.46 -6.84
C LEU A 21 -12.05 -3.12 -6.22
N PRO A 22 -12.28 -2.00 -6.94
CA PRO A 22 -12.18 -0.68 -6.36
C PRO A 22 -13.26 -0.48 -5.29
N VAL A 23 -12.88 0.05 -4.13
CA VAL A 23 -13.83 0.38 -3.05
C VAL A 23 -13.55 1.78 -2.50
N ARG A 24 -14.60 2.56 -2.22
CA ARG A 24 -14.43 3.83 -1.49
C ARG A 24 -14.37 3.55 0.01
N ARG A 25 -13.28 3.96 0.65
CA ARG A 25 -13.12 3.89 2.10
C ARG A 25 -13.13 5.27 2.73
N TYR A 26 -13.87 5.39 3.82
CA TYR A 26 -14.05 6.62 4.58
C TYR A 26 -13.25 6.52 5.86
N TYR A 27 -12.09 7.18 5.90
CA TYR A 27 -11.24 7.22 7.07
C TYR A 27 -11.12 8.65 7.60
N ARG A 28 -11.05 8.78 8.92
CA ARG A 28 -10.64 10.03 9.56
C ARG A 28 -9.14 10.22 9.37
N MET A 29 -8.81 10.79 8.22
CA MET A 29 -7.46 11.07 7.77
C MET A 29 -7.33 12.56 7.47
N ASN A 30 -6.24 13.17 7.93
CA ASN A 30 -5.90 14.55 7.61
C ASN A 30 -5.72 14.73 6.09
N ARG A 31 -5.76 15.98 5.60
CA ARG A 31 -5.60 16.30 4.18
C ARG A 31 -4.34 15.67 3.57
N GLU A 32 -3.21 15.86 4.24
CA GLU A 32 -1.89 15.54 3.69
C GLU A 32 -1.67 14.04 3.44
N PRO A 33 -2.01 13.10 4.35
CA PRO A 33 -1.82 11.68 4.07
C PRO A 33 -2.75 11.18 2.96
N ARG A 34 -3.94 11.78 2.81
CA ARG A 34 -4.88 11.44 1.73
C ARG A 34 -4.36 11.87 0.36
N GLU A 35 -3.85 13.10 0.26
CA GLU A 35 -3.19 13.58 -0.97
C GLU A 35 -1.94 12.74 -1.30
N TYR A 36 -1.16 12.37 -0.28
CA TYR A 36 -0.01 11.49 -0.45
C TYR A 36 -0.42 10.11 -1.01
N GLN A 37 -1.45 9.48 -0.44
CA GLN A 37 -2.00 8.22 -0.93
C GLN A 37 -2.39 8.33 -2.40
N GLY A 38 -3.23 9.30 -2.76
CA GLY A 38 -3.67 9.49 -4.14
C GLY A 38 -2.51 9.71 -5.12
N ARG A 39 -1.49 10.48 -4.74
CA ARG A 39 -0.30 10.72 -5.58
C ARG A 39 0.51 9.44 -5.83
N VAL A 40 0.69 8.60 -4.81
CA VAL A 40 1.49 7.37 -4.90
C VAL A 40 0.75 6.26 -5.64
N THR A 41 -0.56 6.16 -5.42
CA THR A 41 -1.36 5.05 -5.93
C THR A 41 -2.07 5.38 -7.23
N SER A 42 -2.11 6.66 -7.61
CA SER A 42 -2.91 7.19 -8.71
C SER A 42 -4.41 6.85 -8.61
N ARG A 43 -4.89 6.55 -7.38
CA ARG A 43 -6.29 6.21 -7.12
C ARG A 43 -7.11 7.48 -6.85
N PRO A 44 -8.39 7.52 -7.26
CA PRO A 44 -9.28 8.62 -6.93
C PRO A 44 -9.41 8.82 -5.40
N TYR A 45 -9.60 10.07 -4.98
CA TYR A 45 -9.87 10.42 -3.59
C TYR A 45 -10.62 11.76 -3.52
N SER A 46 -11.22 12.06 -2.36
CA SER A 46 -11.81 13.36 -2.05
C SER A 46 -11.42 13.81 -0.64
N ILE A 47 -10.84 15.01 -0.53
CA ILE A 47 -10.56 15.65 0.76
C ILE A 47 -11.85 16.14 1.41
N GLU A 48 -12.74 16.74 0.62
CA GLU A 48 -14.00 17.30 1.07
C GLU A 48 -14.96 16.22 1.58
N GLU A 49 -15.11 15.13 0.81
CA GLU A 49 -15.99 14.01 1.16
C GLU A 49 -15.30 12.97 2.05
N GLY A 50 -13.98 13.10 2.28
CA GLY A 50 -13.23 12.28 3.22
C GLY A 50 -12.99 10.82 2.80
N TRP A 51 -13.09 10.48 1.51
CA TRP A 51 -12.83 9.12 1.03
C TRP A 51 -11.56 8.98 0.18
N SER A 52 -10.99 7.79 0.18
CA SER A 52 -9.98 7.32 -0.78
C SER A 52 -10.51 6.07 -1.49
N GLU A 53 -10.26 5.93 -2.79
CA GLU A 53 -10.52 4.67 -3.47
C GLU A 53 -9.36 3.72 -3.24
N GLU A 54 -9.65 2.57 -2.66
CA GLU A 54 -8.72 1.51 -2.34
C GLU A 54 -9.00 0.29 -3.20
N TRP A 55 -8.15 -0.73 -3.10
CA TRP A 55 -8.33 -2.00 -3.77
C TRP A 55 -8.68 -3.06 -2.75
N SER A 56 -9.90 -3.57 -2.78
CA SER A 56 -10.34 -4.65 -1.91
C SER A 56 -10.06 -5.99 -2.57
N TRP A 57 -9.35 -6.87 -1.87
CA TRP A 57 -9.01 -8.20 -2.38
C TRP A 57 -8.76 -9.19 -1.25
N LEU A 58 -9.42 -10.35 -1.33
CA LEU A 58 -9.31 -11.45 -0.36
C LEU A 58 -9.52 -11.00 1.11
N GLY A 59 -10.49 -10.11 1.32
CA GLY A 59 -10.88 -9.63 2.65
C GLY A 59 -9.96 -8.57 3.26
N LEU A 60 -8.94 -8.12 2.53
CA LEU A 60 -8.10 -6.96 2.90
C LEU A 60 -8.27 -5.84 1.89
N ASP A 61 -8.09 -4.60 2.37
CA ASP A 61 -7.97 -3.44 1.52
C ASP A 61 -6.51 -3.00 1.43
N TYR A 62 -6.14 -2.55 0.23
CA TYR A 62 -4.84 -2.01 -0.12
C TYR A 62 -5.01 -0.59 -0.63
N ASP A 63 -4.13 0.31 -0.23
CA ASP A 63 -4.22 1.73 -0.59
C ASP A 63 -4.22 1.96 -2.11
N GLY A 64 -3.67 1.03 -2.89
CA GLY A 64 -3.69 1.05 -4.36
C GLY A 64 -3.39 -0.28 -5.04
N PHE A 65 -3.59 -0.32 -6.35
CA PHE A 65 -3.31 -1.48 -7.19
C PHE A 65 -2.91 -1.05 -8.62
N GLN A 66 -1.83 -1.62 -9.13
CA GLN A 66 -1.34 -1.44 -10.51
C GLN A 66 -1.35 -2.78 -11.25
N ALA A 67 -2.38 -2.97 -12.08
CA ALA A 67 -2.58 -4.21 -12.83
C ALA A 67 -1.39 -4.59 -13.72
N SER A 68 -0.77 -3.60 -14.38
CA SER A 68 0.39 -3.82 -15.28
C SER A 68 1.60 -4.47 -14.59
N GLU A 69 1.74 -4.30 -13.28
CA GLU A 69 2.86 -4.82 -12.49
C GLU A 69 2.45 -5.92 -11.50
N CYS A 70 1.17 -6.29 -11.47
CA CYS A 70 0.59 -7.15 -10.42
C CYS A 70 0.84 -6.59 -9.01
N LEU A 71 0.87 -5.26 -8.85
CA LEU A 71 1.41 -4.61 -7.67
C LEU A 71 0.31 -3.99 -6.79
N LEU A 72 0.16 -4.52 -5.58
CA LEU A 72 -0.59 -3.89 -4.51
C LEU A 72 0.29 -2.87 -3.78
N GLN A 73 -0.30 -1.76 -3.37
CA GLN A 73 0.41 -0.61 -2.79
C GLN A 73 -0.15 -0.25 -1.42
N GLU A 74 0.74 0.12 -0.50
CA GLU A 74 0.41 0.75 0.77
C GLU A 74 1.12 2.10 0.86
N ALA A 75 0.39 3.16 1.23
CA ALA A 75 0.89 4.52 1.39
C ALA A 75 0.78 4.93 2.87
N LYS A 76 1.91 5.27 3.49
CA LYS A 76 1.96 5.76 4.87
C LYS A 76 2.43 7.21 4.89
N GLY A 77 1.46 8.13 5.01
CA GLY A 77 1.68 9.57 5.01
C GLY A 77 1.83 10.19 6.40
N ASN A 78 2.79 11.10 6.57
CA ASN A 78 3.02 11.91 7.78
C ASN A 78 3.06 11.13 9.11
N PHE A 79 3.76 9.99 9.16
CA PHE A 79 3.92 9.22 10.40
C PHE A 79 5.11 9.67 11.26
N ASP A 80 6.05 10.45 10.71
CA ASP A 80 7.18 10.99 11.48
C ASP A 80 6.73 11.89 12.65
N GLN A 81 5.52 12.46 12.56
CA GLN A 81 4.89 13.19 13.66
C GLN A 81 4.71 12.35 14.94
N PHE A 82 4.72 11.02 14.83
CA PHE A 82 4.58 10.08 15.94
C PHE A 82 5.92 9.67 16.57
N PHE A 83 7.03 10.28 16.17
CA PHE A 83 8.34 10.07 16.76
C PHE A 83 8.77 11.25 17.64
N SER A 84 9.48 10.96 18.71
CA SER A 84 10.12 11.99 19.52
C SER A 84 11.21 12.67 18.72
N ARG A 85 11.16 14.01 18.62
CA ARG A 85 12.23 14.81 18.00
C ARG A 85 13.59 14.64 18.69
N LYS A 86 13.60 14.33 20.00
CA LYS A 86 14.83 14.18 20.80
C LYS A 86 15.46 12.80 20.61
N THR A 87 14.66 11.74 20.74
CA THR A 87 15.19 10.36 20.76
C THR A 87 15.05 9.63 19.44
N ARG A 88 14.29 10.19 18.48
CA ARG A 88 13.89 9.53 17.22
C ARG A 88 13.22 8.17 17.42
N ARG A 89 12.65 7.93 18.61
CA ARG A 89 11.87 6.74 18.94
C ARG A 89 10.37 7.03 18.84
N PRO A 90 9.53 6.03 18.54
CA PRO A 90 8.09 6.16 18.64
C PRO A 90 7.64 6.76 19.98
N MET A 91 6.66 7.65 19.93
CA MET A 91 6.03 8.18 21.13
C MET A 91 5.25 7.07 21.84
N LYS A 92 5.45 6.93 23.15
CA LYS A 92 4.88 5.83 23.95
C LYS A 92 3.35 5.78 23.93
N TRP A 93 2.69 6.93 23.75
CA TRP A 93 1.22 7.01 23.68
C TRP A 93 0.65 6.55 22.32
N PHE A 94 1.49 6.44 21.28
CA PHE A 94 1.05 6.07 19.94
C PHE A 94 1.22 4.56 19.70
N SER A 95 0.09 3.84 19.63
CA SER A 95 0.06 2.40 19.37
C SER A 95 -0.09 2.04 17.87
N GLY A 96 -0.20 3.04 16.99
CA GLY A 96 -0.50 2.80 15.57
C GLY A 96 0.57 2.00 14.83
N PHE A 97 1.83 2.03 15.27
CA PHE A 97 2.88 1.23 14.63
C PHE A 97 2.69 -0.27 14.81
N GLY A 98 2.21 -0.74 15.97
CA GLY A 98 1.89 -2.15 16.17
C GLY A 98 0.78 -2.64 15.24
N LYS A 99 -0.18 -1.77 14.89
CA LYS A 99 -1.21 -2.10 13.90
C LYS A 99 -0.63 -2.23 12.49
N ILE A 100 0.32 -1.37 12.13
CA ILE A 100 1.02 -1.46 10.84
C ILE A 100 1.86 -2.74 10.77
N ASP A 101 2.48 -3.18 11.86
CA ASP A 101 3.21 -4.45 11.91
C ASP A 101 2.33 -5.64 11.55
N LEU A 102 1.17 -5.75 12.21
CA LEU A 102 0.20 -6.83 11.96
C LEU A 102 -0.35 -6.78 10.53
N GLN A 103 -0.56 -5.56 10.01
CA GLN A 103 -0.99 -5.34 8.63
C GLN A 103 0.06 -5.78 7.61
N ILE A 104 1.35 -5.51 7.86
CA ILE A 104 2.46 -5.96 7.01
C ILE A 104 2.45 -7.48 6.91
N GLU A 105 2.35 -8.18 8.03
CA GLU A 105 2.36 -9.64 8.08
C GLU A 105 1.14 -10.25 7.36
N ALA A 106 -0.07 -9.79 7.70
CA ALA A 106 -1.30 -10.30 7.10
C ALA A 106 -1.30 -10.13 5.58
N ARG A 107 -0.90 -8.96 5.08
CA ARG A 107 -0.85 -8.67 3.65
C ARG A 107 0.25 -9.44 2.94
N ALA A 108 1.44 -9.56 3.55
CA ALA A 108 2.52 -10.35 3.00
C ALA A 108 2.13 -11.83 2.84
N ASN A 109 1.39 -12.39 3.80
CA ASN A 109 0.88 -13.75 3.73
C ASN A 109 -0.05 -13.95 2.53
N ILE A 110 -1.02 -13.05 2.31
CA ILE A 110 -1.92 -13.12 1.15
C ILE A 110 -1.13 -13.00 -0.16
N VAL A 111 -0.25 -12.02 -0.28
CA VAL A 111 0.51 -11.79 -1.52
C VAL A 111 1.43 -12.97 -1.85
N ARG A 112 2.14 -13.53 -0.86
CA ARG A 112 3.01 -14.69 -1.05
C ARG A 112 2.25 -15.94 -1.48
N ALA A 113 1.03 -16.13 -0.99
CA ALA A 113 0.19 -17.27 -1.38
C ALA A 113 -0.37 -17.16 -2.81
N ASN A 114 -0.26 -16.00 -3.46
CA ASN A 114 -0.92 -15.70 -4.73
C ASN A 114 0.04 -15.07 -5.76
N PRO A 115 1.07 -15.79 -6.23
CA PRO A 115 1.95 -15.29 -7.29
C PRO A 115 1.16 -15.07 -8.60
N PRO A 116 1.55 -14.10 -9.45
CA PRO A 116 2.73 -13.22 -9.37
C PRO A 116 2.51 -11.91 -8.60
N THR A 117 1.52 -11.84 -7.69
CA THR A 117 1.20 -10.61 -6.95
C THR A 117 2.40 -10.09 -6.17
N LYS A 118 2.58 -8.78 -6.14
CA LYS A 118 3.60 -8.06 -5.39
C LYS A 118 2.94 -7.08 -4.42
N LEU A 119 3.69 -6.73 -3.38
CA LEU A 119 3.31 -5.71 -2.41
C LEU A 119 4.45 -4.71 -2.28
N ARG A 120 4.13 -3.42 -2.21
CA ARG A 120 5.12 -2.37 -1.90
C ARG A 120 4.52 -1.36 -0.93
N TYR A 121 5.35 -0.97 0.05
CA TYR A 121 5.04 0.12 0.98
C TYR A 121 5.78 1.39 0.57
N TYR A 122 5.06 2.50 0.53
CA TYR A 122 5.57 3.82 0.25
C TYR A 122 5.40 4.70 1.48
N PHE A 123 6.51 5.06 2.11
CA PHE A 123 6.52 5.96 3.25
C PHE A 123 6.87 7.36 2.80
N GLN A 124 6.05 8.34 3.19
CA GLN A 124 6.29 9.73 2.84
C GLN A 124 7.51 10.32 3.54
N THR A 125 7.87 9.74 4.68
CA THR A 125 8.82 10.31 5.62
C THR A 125 9.89 9.29 6.02
N PRO A 126 11.18 9.68 6.05
CA PRO A 126 12.29 8.73 6.09
C PRO A 126 12.46 8.03 7.43
N LEU A 127 12.05 8.64 8.55
CA LEU A 127 12.19 7.98 9.87
C LEU A 127 11.21 6.82 10.01
N THR A 128 9.96 7.01 9.59
CA THR A 128 8.95 5.93 9.52
C THR A 128 9.42 4.82 8.57
N ALA A 129 9.95 5.20 7.42
CA ALA A 129 10.45 4.25 6.43
C ALA A 129 11.61 3.39 6.99
N SER A 130 12.57 4.04 7.66
CA SER A 130 13.65 3.36 8.37
C SER A 130 13.14 2.46 9.50
N TYR A 131 12.11 2.88 10.22
CA TYR A 131 11.54 2.13 11.34
C TYR A 131 10.92 0.79 10.90
N PHE A 132 10.28 0.75 9.72
CA PHE A 132 9.64 -0.46 9.20
C PHE A 132 10.53 -1.33 8.31
N ARG A 133 11.69 -0.84 7.88
CA ARG A 133 12.58 -1.51 6.91
C ARG A 133 12.85 -2.98 7.24
N GLU A 134 13.29 -3.28 8.45
CA GLU A 134 13.60 -4.66 8.85
C GLU A 134 12.37 -5.56 8.85
N ARG A 135 11.19 -5.00 9.11
CA ARG A 135 9.93 -5.75 9.21
C ARG A 135 9.38 -6.08 7.83
N LEU A 136 9.52 -5.16 6.88
CA LEU A 136 9.23 -5.39 5.47
C LEU A 136 10.16 -6.47 4.89
N ALA A 137 11.46 -6.36 5.14
CA ALA A 137 12.44 -7.34 4.68
C ALA A 137 12.15 -8.75 5.22
N ARG A 138 11.85 -8.88 6.53
CA ARG A 138 11.45 -10.16 7.14
C ARG A 138 10.19 -10.78 6.52
N ASN A 139 9.32 -9.95 5.96
CA ASN A 139 8.09 -10.40 5.29
C ASN A 139 8.25 -10.60 3.77
N GLY A 140 9.46 -10.44 3.23
CA GLY A 140 9.72 -10.59 1.78
C GLY A 140 9.20 -9.43 0.94
N ILE A 141 8.93 -8.27 1.55
CA ILE A 141 8.50 -7.07 0.84
C ILE A 141 9.73 -6.26 0.48
N ALA A 142 9.93 -6.04 -0.82
CA ALA A 142 11.02 -5.21 -1.33
C ALA A 142 10.84 -3.75 -0.87
N TYR A 143 11.92 -3.19 -0.33
CA TYR A 143 12.02 -1.81 0.15
C TYR A 143 13.26 -1.14 -0.43
#